data_AF-A7T6N2-F1
#
_entry.id   AF-A7T6N2-F1
#
_cell.length_a   1.000
_cell.length_b   1.000
_cell.length_c   1.000
_cell.angle_alpha   90.00
_cell.angle_beta   90.00
_cell.angle_gamma   90.00
#
_symmetry.space_group_name_H-M   'P 1'
#
loop_
_entity.id
_entity.type
_entity.pdbx_description
1 polymer ?
#
loop_
_entity_poly.entity_id
_entity_poly.type
_entity_poly.pdbx_seq_one_letter_code
_entity_poly.pdbx_strand_id
1 'polypeptide(L)'
;TAFRIRSEVFGVNNLHVATAHEDLAYAMYVHEYSTGNFAEAKANAERSIDIVTKLFPDDHLLLASSKRVKALILEEIAIDCHNRKLEDDILREAQQLHLASLDLARKAFGENNVQTAKHYGNLGRLYQSMRRYE
;
A
#
# COMPACT_ATOMS: atom_id res chain seq x y z
N THR A 1 -6.14 -20.32 8.78
CA THR A 1 -5.93 -19.49 7.57
C THR A 1 -4.51 -19.66 7.07
N ALA A 2 -4.25 -19.42 5.78
CA ALA A 2 -2.92 -19.53 5.18
C ALA A 2 -1.85 -18.69 5.90
N PHE A 3 -2.24 -17.53 6.44
CA PHE A 3 -1.39 -16.68 7.29
C PHE A 3 -0.82 -17.43 8.50
N ARG A 4 -1.68 -18.06 9.30
CA ARG A 4 -1.25 -18.76 10.53
C ARG A 4 -0.22 -19.85 10.24
N ILE A 5 -0.45 -20.64 9.19
CA ILE A 5 0.48 -21.70 8.77
C ILE A 5 1.83 -21.10 8.37
N ARG A 6 1.85 -20.01 7.60
CA ARG A 6 3.10 -19.36 7.19
C ARG A 6 3.87 -18.81 8.39
N SER A 7 3.20 -18.17 9.35
CA SER A 7 3.84 -17.64 10.56
C SER A 7 4.40 -18.73 11.47
N GLU A 8 3.69 -19.86 11.62
CA GLU A 8 4.14 -21.01 12.42
C GLU A 8 5.34 -21.71 11.78
N VAL A 9 5.35 -21.88 10.45
CA VAL A 9 6.39 -22.64 9.74
C VAL A 9 7.65 -21.82 9.48
N PHE A 10 7.51 -20.54 9.12
CA PHE A 10 8.65 -19.73 8.67
C PHE A 10 9.14 -18.70 9.69
N GLY A 11 8.42 -18.54 10.81
CA GLY A 11 8.66 -17.47 11.77
C GLY A 11 8.17 -16.10 11.29
N VAL A 12 8.14 -15.12 12.21
CA VAL A 12 7.48 -13.81 11.99
C VAL A 12 8.18 -12.91 10.98
N ASN A 13 9.48 -13.08 10.76
CA ASN A 13 10.27 -12.29 9.81
C ASN A 13 10.59 -13.14 8.58
N ASN A 14 9.58 -13.43 7.77
CA ASN A 14 9.75 -14.19 6.54
C ASN A 14 8.96 -13.56 5.38
N LEU A 15 9.49 -13.72 4.17
CA LEU A 15 8.88 -13.26 2.93
C LEU A 15 7.42 -13.69 2.75
N HIS A 16 7.11 -14.95 3.04
CA HIS A 16 5.75 -15.49 2.92
C HIS A 16 4.78 -14.86 3.92
N VAL A 17 5.27 -14.47 5.10
CA VAL A 17 4.49 -13.77 6.12
C VAL A 17 4.24 -12.32 5.70
N ALA A 18 5.24 -11.64 5.13
CA ALA A 18 5.06 -10.32 4.52
C ALA A 18 3.99 -10.34 3.42
N THR A 19 4.10 -11.24 2.44
CA THR A 19 3.08 -11.37 1.38
C THR A 19 1.70 -11.69 1.94
N ALA A 20 1.62 -12.54 2.98
CA ALA A 20 0.33 -12.83 3.61
C ALA A 20 -0.28 -11.60 4.31
N HIS A 21 0.55 -10.73 4.91
CA HIS A 21 0.09 -9.45 5.44
C HIS A 21 -0.38 -8.49 4.34
N GLU A 22 0.34 -8.41 3.22
CA GLU A 22 -0.12 -7.63 2.05
C GLU A 22 -1.47 -8.13 1.52
N ASP A 23 -1.61 -9.44 1.31
CA ASP A 23 -2.84 -10.07 0.83
C ASP A 23 -4.02 -9.80 1.79
N LEU A 24 -3.79 -9.92 3.10
CA LEU A 24 -4.77 -9.60 4.13
C LEU A 24 -5.14 -8.11 4.10
N ALA A 25 -4.15 -7.22 4.00
CA ALA A 25 -4.39 -5.79 3.93
C ALA A 25 -5.31 -5.44 2.75
N TYR A 26 -5.03 -6.00 1.57
CA TYR A 26 -5.84 -5.75 0.39
C TYR A 26 -7.24 -6.37 0.50
N ALA A 27 -7.35 -7.61 1.00
CA ALA A 27 -8.64 -8.26 1.18
C ALA A 27 -9.54 -7.49 2.17
N MET A 28 -8.96 -7.04 3.28
CA MET A 28 -9.67 -6.26 4.31
C MET A 28 -10.04 -4.87 3.80
N TYR A 29 -9.15 -4.22 3.04
CA TYR A 29 -9.45 -2.96 2.36
C TYR A 29 -10.69 -3.08 1.47
N VAL A 30 -10.75 -4.12 0.63
CA VAL A 30 -11.90 -4.34 -0.26
C VAL A 30 -13.16 -4.71 0.55
N HIS A 31 -13.03 -5.51 1.61
CA HIS A 31 -14.15 -5.92 2.44
C HIS A 31 -14.78 -4.76 3.20
N GLU A 32 -13.95 -3.89 3.79
CA GLU A 32 -14.37 -2.77 4.63
C GLU A 32 -14.62 -1.48 3.83
N TYR A 33 -14.64 -1.56 2.49
CA TYR A 33 -14.84 -0.39 1.64
C TYR A 33 -16.16 0.34 1.94
N SER A 34 -17.22 -0.42 2.27
CA SER A 34 -18.53 0.15 2.61
C SER A 34 -18.65 0.67 4.04
N THR A 35 -17.77 0.21 4.95
CA THR A 35 -17.84 0.56 6.39
C THR A 35 -16.87 1.67 6.75
N GLY A 36 -15.82 1.88 5.95
CA GLY A 36 -14.72 2.81 6.23
C GLY A 36 -13.73 2.30 7.29
N ASN A 37 -13.90 1.08 7.82
CA ASN A 37 -13.06 0.55 8.89
C ASN A 37 -11.74 -0.03 8.36
N PHE A 38 -10.80 0.85 8.02
CA PHE A 38 -9.52 0.45 7.43
C PHE A 38 -8.37 0.26 8.43
N ALA A 39 -8.64 0.29 9.75
CA ALA A 39 -7.59 0.22 10.77
C ALA A 39 -6.77 -1.08 10.67
N GLU A 40 -7.44 -2.22 10.53
CA GLU A 40 -6.76 -3.52 10.42
C GLU A 40 -6.10 -3.70 9.05
N ALA A 41 -6.72 -3.20 7.97
CA ALA A 41 -6.13 -3.20 6.64
C ALA A 41 -4.80 -2.43 6.63
N LYS A 42 -4.80 -1.22 7.21
CA LYS A 42 -3.61 -0.37 7.34
C LYS A 42 -2.52 -1.07 8.15
N ALA A 43 -2.87 -1.62 9.32
CA ALA A 43 -1.91 -2.30 10.19
C ALA A 43 -1.25 -3.51 9.50
N ASN A 44 -1.98 -4.24 8.66
CA ASN A 44 -1.41 -5.34 7.87
C ASN A 44 -0.47 -4.82 6.77
N ALA A 45 -0.82 -3.73 6.07
CA ALA A 45 0.06 -3.14 5.07
C ALA A 45 1.38 -2.64 5.69
N GLU A 46 1.31 -2.02 6.87
CA GLU A 46 2.48 -1.56 7.63
C GLU A 46 3.37 -2.72 8.09
N ARG A 47 2.78 -3.80 8.61
CA ARG A 47 3.54 -5.01 8.98
C ARG A 47 4.24 -5.64 7.77
N SER A 48 3.61 -5.67 6.61
CA SER A 48 4.25 -6.16 5.39
C SER A 48 5.48 -5.31 5.04
N ILE A 49 5.34 -3.98 5.03
CA ILE A 49 6.45 -3.05 4.78
C ILE A 49 7.59 -3.29 5.78
N ASP A 50 7.28 -3.34 7.07
CA ASP A 50 8.27 -3.53 8.14
C ASP A 50 9.05 -4.85 8.00
N ILE A 51 8.37 -5.95 7.66
CA ILE A 51 9.02 -7.25 7.45
C ILE A 51 9.90 -7.20 6.21
N VAL A 52 9.41 -6.65 5.09
CA VAL A 52 10.18 -6.59 3.84
C VAL A 52 11.43 -5.71 4.02
N THR A 53 11.32 -4.55 4.68
CA THR A 53 12.47 -3.67 4.98
C THR A 53 13.51 -4.32 5.89
N LYS A 54 13.11 -5.24 6.78
CA LYS A 54 14.07 -6.01 7.60
C LYS A 54 14.79 -7.10 6.82
N LEU A 55 14.16 -7.63 5.77
CA LEU A 55 14.65 -8.80 5.03
C LEU A 55 15.43 -8.43 3.78
N PHE A 56 15.11 -7.29 3.15
CA PHE A 56 15.62 -6.91 1.85
C PHE A 56 16.04 -5.44 1.81
N PRO A 57 16.91 -5.05 0.86
CA PRO A 57 17.22 -3.65 0.62
C PRO A 57 15.98 -2.82 0.25
N ASP A 58 16.09 -1.49 0.41
CA ASP A 58 14.98 -0.55 0.23
C ASP A 58 14.40 -0.47 -1.20
N ASP A 59 15.10 -1.04 -2.17
CA ASP A 59 14.69 -1.11 -3.57
C ASP A 59 13.98 -2.42 -3.96
N HIS A 60 13.68 -3.29 -2.99
CA HIS A 60 13.01 -4.56 -3.26
C HIS A 60 11.57 -4.37 -3.75
N LEU A 61 11.22 -5.03 -4.85
CA LEU A 61 9.94 -4.88 -5.55
C LEU A 61 8.70 -5.12 -4.65
N LEU A 62 8.76 -5.99 -3.64
CA LEU A 62 7.62 -6.20 -2.74
C LEU A 62 7.26 -4.97 -1.89
N LEU A 63 8.22 -4.07 -1.66
CA LEU A 63 7.91 -2.77 -1.06
C LEU A 63 6.99 -1.96 -1.96
N ALA A 64 7.06 -2.11 -3.29
CA ALA A 64 6.16 -1.43 -4.20
C ALA A 64 4.71 -1.85 -3.94
N SER A 65 4.42 -3.15 -3.93
CA SER A 65 3.03 -3.60 -3.76
C SER A 65 2.48 -3.24 -2.37
N SER A 66 3.27 -3.42 -1.31
CA SER A 66 2.82 -3.08 0.05
C SER A 66 2.64 -1.58 0.25
N LYS A 67 3.55 -0.73 -0.27
CA LYS A 67 3.40 0.74 -0.24
C LYS A 67 2.18 1.19 -1.04
N ARG A 68 1.92 0.61 -2.21
CA ARG A 68 0.73 0.87 -3.02
C ARG A 68 -0.55 0.55 -2.23
N VAL A 69 -0.63 -0.61 -1.58
CA VAL A 69 -1.82 -0.98 -0.79
C VAL A 69 -2.03 -0.01 0.37
N LYS A 70 -0.97 0.35 1.12
CA LYS A 70 -1.07 1.36 2.18
C LYS A 70 -1.59 2.70 1.63
N ALA A 71 -1.08 3.15 0.49
CA ALA A 71 -1.51 4.40 -0.12
C ALA A 71 -2.99 4.40 -0.51
N LEU A 72 -3.49 3.30 -1.10
CA LEU A 72 -4.92 3.14 -1.42
C LEU A 72 -5.81 3.26 -0.18
N ILE A 73 -5.36 2.68 0.94
CA ILE A 73 -6.07 2.74 2.22
C ILE A 73 -6.08 4.17 2.79
N LEU A 74 -4.93 4.85 2.75
CA LEU A 74 -4.83 6.23 3.24
C LEU A 74 -5.71 7.20 2.43
N GLU A 75 -5.85 6.98 1.12
CA GLU A 75 -6.78 7.76 0.30
C GLU A 75 -8.22 7.68 0.80
N GLU A 76 -8.73 6.48 1.09
CA GLU A 76 -10.11 6.34 1.59
C GLU A 76 -10.26 6.93 3.00
N ILE A 77 -9.26 6.75 3.87
CA ILE A 77 -9.26 7.37 5.20
C ILE A 77 -9.28 8.91 5.10
N ALA A 78 -8.58 9.48 4.12
CA ALA A 78 -8.57 10.92 3.89
C ALA A 78 -9.94 11.43 3.41
N ILE A 79 -10.63 10.68 2.54
CA ILE A 79 -11.95 11.05 2.01
C ILE A 79 -12.99 11.14 3.12
N ASP A 80 -12.92 10.26 4.13
CA ASP A 80 -13.84 10.28 5.29
C ASP A 80 -13.41 11.31 6.37
N CYS A 81 -12.26 11.97 6.21
CA CYS A 81 -11.74 12.89 7.20
C CYS A 81 -12.48 14.25 7.19
N HIS A 82 -13.12 14.61 8.30
CA HIS A 82 -13.79 15.92 8.44
C HIS A 82 -12.84 17.10 8.72
N ASN A 83 -11.54 16.86 8.85
CA ASN A 83 -10.55 17.90 9.11
C ASN A 83 -9.66 18.11 7.88
N ARG A 84 -9.80 19.27 7.23
CA ARG A 84 -9.10 19.59 5.99
C ARG A 84 -7.58 19.49 6.08
N LYS A 85 -6.99 19.90 7.21
CA LYS A 85 -5.54 19.84 7.39
C LYS A 85 -5.06 18.39 7.50
N LEU A 86 -5.79 17.57 8.24
CA LEU A 86 -5.49 16.15 8.40
C LEU A 86 -5.69 15.38 7.08
N GLU A 87 -6.76 15.68 6.34
CA GLU A 87 -6.99 15.20 4.97
C GLU A 87 -5.77 15.48 4.08
N ASP A 88 -5.33 16.74 4.02
CA ASP A 88 -4.17 17.14 3.19
C ASP A 88 -2.88 16.43 3.60
N ASP A 89 -2.64 16.25 4.91
CA ASP A 89 -1.44 15.56 5.42
C ASP A 89 -1.47 14.06 5.07
N ILE A 90 -2.63 13.40 5.19
CA ILE A 90 -2.81 11.99 4.82
C ILE A 90 -2.66 11.80 3.30
N LEU A 91 -3.25 12.68 2.49
CA LEU A 91 -3.13 12.62 1.03
C LEU A 91 -1.68 12.82 0.57
N ARG A 92 -0.90 13.65 1.26
CA ARG A 92 0.54 13.79 1.00
C ARG A 92 1.32 12.51 1.35
N GLU A 93 1.00 11.85 2.46
CA GLU A 93 1.60 10.54 2.78
C GLU A 93 1.27 9.51 1.70
N ALA A 94 0.01 9.43 1.27
CA ALA A 94 -0.42 8.55 0.17
C ALA A 94 0.33 8.87 -1.14
N GLN A 95 0.53 10.16 -1.45
CA GLN A 95 1.31 10.59 -2.62
C GLN A 95 2.75 10.07 -2.58
N GLN A 96 3.43 10.25 -1.45
CA GLN A 96 4.80 9.79 -1.28
C GLN A 96 4.92 8.28 -1.46
N LEU A 97 3.96 7.52 -0.91
CA LEU A 97 3.91 6.07 -1.03
C LEU A 97 3.66 5.61 -2.48
N HIS A 98 2.73 6.24 -3.20
CA HIS A 98 2.51 5.91 -4.62
C HIS A 98 3.70 6.26 -5.49
N LEU A 99 4.34 7.41 -5.29
CA LEU A 99 5.55 7.80 -6.02
C LEU A 99 6.70 6.83 -5.74
N ALA A 100 6.92 6.46 -4.48
CA ALA A 100 7.93 5.47 -4.12
C ALA A 100 7.62 4.11 -4.74
N SER A 101 6.35 3.68 -4.71
CA SER A 101 5.93 2.44 -5.34
C SER A 101 6.10 2.45 -6.86
N LEU A 102 5.81 3.58 -7.52
CA LEU A 102 6.00 3.74 -8.95
C LEU A 102 7.48 3.66 -9.31
N ASP A 103 8.36 4.33 -8.57
CA ASP A 103 9.81 4.29 -8.81
C ASP A 103 10.36 2.86 -8.74
N LEU A 104 9.94 2.09 -7.73
CA LEU A 104 10.30 0.67 -7.60
C LEU A 104 9.79 -0.17 -8.78
N ALA A 105 8.52 0.02 -9.18
CA ALA A 105 7.95 -0.68 -10.31
C ALA A 105 8.65 -0.35 -11.63
N ARG A 106 9.00 0.94 -11.85
CA ARG A 106 9.76 1.39 -13.02
C ARG A 106 11.15 0.77 -13.08
N LYS A 107 11.85 0.69 -11.93
CA LYS A 107 13.18 0.05 -11.85
C LYS A 107 13.11 -1.46 -12.11
N ALA A 108 12.09 -2.14 -11.59
CA ALA A 108 11.97 -3.59 -11.71
C ALA A 108 11.43 -4.05 -13.07
N PHE A 109 10.47 -3.33 -13.65
CA PHE A 109 9.73 -3.76 -14.84
C PHE A 109 9.91 -2.87 -16.07
N GLY A 110 10.51 -1.69 -15.90
CA GLY A 110 10.60 -0.67 -16.93
C GLY A 110 9.37 0.22 -17.04
N GLU A 111 9.52 1.29 -17.82
CA GLU A 111 8.46 2.28 -18.09
C GLU A 111 7.27 1.67 -18.83
N ASN A 112 7.56 0.85 -19.86
CA ASN A 112 6.56 0.26 -20.75
C ASN A 112 6.07 -1.09 -20.22
N ASN A 113 5.49 -1.09 -19.01
CA ASN A 113 4.96 -2.29 -18.37
C ASN A 113 3.55 -2.09 -17.79
N VAL A 114 2.70 -3.11 -17.88
CA VAL A 114 1.33 -3.08 -17.35
C VAL A 114 1.27 -2.86 -15.83
N GLN A 115 2.25 -3.38 -15.07
CA GLN A 115 2.32 -3.17 -13.62
C GLN A 115 2.71 -1.73 -13.31
N THR A 116 3.68 -1.16 -14.03
CA THR A 116 4.04 0.27 -13.94
C THR A 116 2.85 1.16 -14.26
N ALA A 117 2.08 0.84 -15.32
CA ALA A 117 0.89 1.59 -15.71
C ALA A 117 -0.20 1.64 -14.61
N LYS A 118 -0.37 0.57 -13.83
CA LYS A 118 -1.32 0.57 -12.70
C LYS A 118 -0.96 1.62 -11.65
N HIS A 119 0.33 1.83 -11.37
CA HIS A 119 0.76 2.85 -10.41
C HIS A 119 0.47 4.28 -10.91
N TYR A 120 0.60 4.53 -12.22
CA TYR A 120 0.16 5.81 -12.80
C TYR A 120 -1.34 6.03 -12.65
N GLY A 121 -2.16 5.00 -12.90
CA GLY A 121 -3.60 5.07 -12.68
C GLY A 121 -3.96 5.44 -11.24
N ASN A 122 -3.26 4.85 -10.27
CA ASN A 122 -3.46 5.17 -8.84
C ASN A 122 -3.07 6.61 -8.51
N LEU A 123 -1.96 7.12 -9.05
CA LEU A 123 -1.57 8.53 -8.89
C LEU A 123 -2.60 9.47 -9.50
N GLY A 124 -3.14 9.15 -10.68
CA GLY A 124 -4.22 9.91 -11.29
C GLY A 124 -5.45 9.99 -10.40
N ARG A 125 -5.88 8.86 -9.82
CA ARG A 125 -6.98 8.81 -8.85
C ARG A 125 -6.68 9.66 -7.61
N LEU A 126 -5.48 9.52 -7.03
CA LEU A 126 -5.06 10.32 -5.89
C LEU A 126 -5.11 11.82 -6.20
N TYR A 127 -4.62 12.24 -7.36
CA TYR A 127 -4.63 13.65 -7.76
C TYR A 127 -6.04 14.21 -7.93
N GLN A 128 -7.00 13.40 -8.35
CA GLN A 128 -8.42 13.76 -8.30
C GLN A 128 -8.88 14.02 -6.85
N SER A 129 -8.53 13.14 -5.91
CA SER A 129 -8.83 13.33 -4.47
C SER A 129 -8.15 14.58 -3.90
N MET A 130 -6.93 14.88 -4.34
CA MET A 130 -6.20 16.10 -3.98
C MET A 130 -6.69 17.37 -4.69
N ARG A 131 -7.65 17.26 -5.63
CA ARG A 131 -8.16 18.36 -6.47
C ARG A 131 -7.05 19.02 -7.31
N ARG A 132 -6.10 18.21 -7.78
CA ARG A 132 -4.99 18.59 -8.65
C ARG A 132 -5.23 17.99 -10.03
N TYR A 133 -5.73 18.79 -10.96
CA TYR A 133 -6.13 18.32 -12.30
C TYR A 133 -5.10 18.61 -13.40
N GLU A 134 -4.02 19.30 -13.03
CA GLU A 134 -2.86 19.62 -13.87
C GLU A 134 -1.71 18.65 -13.59
#